data_AF-A0A2G4R2S1-F1
#
_entry.id   AF-A0A2G4R2S1-F1
#
_cell.length_a   1.000
_cell.length_b   1.000
_cell.length_c   1.000
_cell.angle_alpha   90.00
_cell.angle_beta   90.00
_cell.angle_gamma   90.00
#
_symmetry.space_group_name_H-M   'P 1'
#
loop_
_entity.id
_entity.type
_entity.pdbx_description
1 polymer ?
#
loop_
_entity_poly.entity_id
_entity_poly.type
_entity_poly.pdbx_seq_one_letter_code
_entity_poly.pdbx_strand_id
1 'polypeptide(L)' 'MRLKICDIDKNAIASYQANHPYTKTICKDICELNNAELKEFSNIDILLGGPPCRCIHPRNSRALNNTAHKIILNGY' A
#
# COMPACT_ATOMS: atom_id res chain seq x y z
N MET A 1 14.29 12.14 5.09
CA MET A 1 13.46 10.91 4.99
C MET A 1 12.54 11.06 3.79
N ARG A 2 12.61 10.18 2.77
CA ARG A 2 11.74 10.25 1.58
C ARG A 2 10.58 9.28 1.77
N LEU A 3 9.37 9.82 1.91
CA LEU A 3 8.17 9.01 2.01
C LEU A 3 7.63 8.71 0.61
N LYS A 4 7.11 7.50 0.42
CA LYS A 4 6.41 7.10 -0.79
C LYS A 4 5.18 6.30 -0.38
N ILE A 5 4.06 6.54 -1.04
CA ILE A 5 2.77 5.93 -0.70
C ILE A 5 2.19 5.21 -1.92
N CYS A 6 1.61 4.04 -1.68
CA CYS A 6 0.83 3.31 -2.67
C CYS A 6 -0.54 2.97 -2.08
N ASP A 7 -1.61 3.34 -2.77
CA ASP A 7 -2.98 2.97 -2.43
C ASP A 7 -3.80 2.80 -3.71
N ILE A 8 -4.82 1.96 -3.68
CA ILE A 8 -5.73 1.75 -4.82
C ILE A 8 -6.84 2.82 -4.86
N ASP A 9 -7.14 3.46 -3.74
CA ASP A 9 -8.18 4.49 -3.65
C ASP A 9 -7.66 5.87 -4.09
N LYS A 10 -8.16 6.32 -5.24
CA LYS A 10 -7.85 7.64 -5.82
C LYS A 10 -8.17 8.80 -4.88
N ASN A 11 -9.24 8.70 -4.09
CA ASN A 11 -9.64 9.76 -3.18
C ASN A 11 -8.68 9.85 -1.99
N ALA A 12 -8.23 8.70 -1.48
CA ALA A 12 -7.23 8.64 -0.42
C ALA A 12 -5.91 9.25 -0.89
N ILE A 13 -5.45 8.89 -2.10
CA ILE A 13 -4.25 9.47 -2.71
C ILE A 13 -4.39 10.98 -2.92
N ALA A 14 -5.50 11.45 -3.48
CA ALA A 14 -5.74 12.88 -3.70
C ALA A 14 -5.75 13.67 -2.39
N SER A 15 -6.42 13.14 -1.36
CA SER A 15 -6.46 13.74 -0.02
C SER A 15 -5.08 13.79 0.62
N TYR A 16 -4.30 12.73 0.46
CA TYR A 16 -2.93 12.68 0.97
C TYR A 16 -2.02 13.70 0.26
N GLN A 17 -2.09 13.76 -1.07
CA GLN A 17 -1.28 14.67 -1.88
C GLN A 17 -1.60 16.15 -1.57
N ALA A 18 -2.87 16.47 -1.35
CA ALA A 18 -3.29 17.81 -0.96
C ALA A 18 -2.64 18.24 0.38
N ASN A 19 -2.52 17.32 1.33
CA ASN A 19 -1.88 17.57 2.62
C ASN A 19 -0.35 17.49 2.58
N HIS A 20 0.22 16.74 1.62
CA HIS A 20 1.64 16.45 1.52
C HIS A 20 2.15 16.57 0.07
N PRO A 21 2.21 17.78 -0.51
CA PRO A 21 2.41 18.00 -1.95
C PRO A 21 3.79 17.58 -2.49
N TYR A 22 4.78 17.38 -1.62
CA TYR A 22 6.13 16.95 -2.00
C TYR A 22 6.35 15.43 -1.90
N THR A 23 5.33 14.68 -1.46
CA THR A 23 5.41 13.22 -1.36
C THR A 23 5.10 12.59 -2.72
N LYS A 24 5.80 11.50 -3.06
CA LYS A 24 5.51 10.73 -4.26
C LYS A 24 4.43 9.69 -3.93
N THR A 25 3.29 9.78 -4.61
CA THR A 25 2.16 8.84 -4.47
C THR A 25 1.99 8.00 -5.72
N ILE A 26 1.66 6.72 -5.54
CA ILE A 26 1.27 5.79 -6.61
C ILE A 26 -0.17 5.36 -6.35
N CYS A 27 -1.05 5.58 -7.33
CA CYS A 27 -2.43 5.12 -7.26
C CYS A 27 -2.58 3.81 -8.03
N LYS A 28 -2.38 2.67 -7.36
CA LYS A 28 -2.35 1.35 -7.99
C LYS A 28 -2.68 0.25 -6.97
N ASP A 29 -3.18 -0.88 -7.45
CA ASP A 29 -3.20 -2.10 -6.64
C ASP A 29 -1.75 -2.51 -6.35
N ILE A 30 -1.45 -2.80 -5.08
CA ILE A 30 -0.13 -3.26 -4.64
C ILE A 30 0.27 -4.58 -5.33
N CYS A 31 -0.70 -5.40 -5.71
CA CYS A 31 -0.48 -6.66 -6.44
C CYS A 31 0.01 -6.45 -7.88
N GLU A 32 -0.18 -5.25 -8.44
CA GLU A 32 0.24 -4.90 -9.80
C GLU A 32 1.56 -4.12 -9.83
N LEU A 33 2.19 -3.87 -8.68
CA LEU A 33 3.51 -3.27 -8.60
C LEU A 33 4.56 -4.22 -9.17
N ASN A 34 5.36 -3.75 -10.13
CA ASN A 34 6.47 -4.52 -10.68
C ASN A 34 7.82 -4.13 -10.06
N ASN A 35 8.84 -4.96 -10.30
CA ASN A 35 10.18 -4.74 -9.76
C ASN A 35 10.84 -3.43 -10.22
N ALA A 36 10.49 -2.90 -11.39
CA ALA A 36 11.02 -1.62 -11.86
C ALA A 36 10.43 -0.46 -11.06
N GLU A 37 9.12 -0.49 -10.81
CA GLU A 37 8.43 0.47 -9.94
C GLU A 37 8.98 0.40 -8.51
N LEU A 38 9.15 -0.81 -7.96
CA LEU A 38 9.72 -1.01 -6.62
C LEU A 38 11.17 -0.53 -6.50
N LYS A 39 11.99 -0.61 -7.56
CA LYS A 39 13.35 -0.05 -7.57
C LYS A 39 13.35 1.47 -7.47
N GLU A 40 12.29 2.15 -7.92
CA GLU A 40 12.13 3.57 -7.65
C GLU A 40 11.97 3.86 -6.15
N PHE A 41 11.56 2.86 -5.35
CA PHE A 41 11.54 2.88 -3.89
C PHE A 41 12.87 2.47 -3.25
N SER A 42 14.01 2.61 -3.92
CA SER A 42 15.32 2.30 -3.34
C SER A 42 15.56 2.98 -1.98
N ASN A 43 16.26 2.27 -1.10
CA ASN A 43 16.60 2.67 0.28
C ASN A 43 15.38 2.87 1.19
N ILE A 44 14.55 1.83 1.34
CA ILE A 44 13.49 1.80 2.36
C ILE A 44 14.10 1.41 3.70
N ASP A 45 14.11 2.35 4.64
CA ASP A 45 14.46 2.05 6.03
C ASP A 45 13.29 1.39 6.79
N ILE A 46 12.06 1.79 6.45
CA ILE A 46 10.83 1.37 7.14
C ILE A 46 9.73 1.12 6.11
N LEU A 47 9.16 -0.09 6.12
CA LEU A 47 7.99 -0.45 5.35
C LEU A 47 6.78 -0.61 6.27
N LEU A 48 5.76 0.23 6.05
CA LEU A 48 4.51 0.21 6.81
C LEU A 48 3.37 -0.12 5.86
N GLY A 49 2.49 -1.03 6.28
CA GLY A 49 1.29 -1.39 5.54
C GLY A 49 0.40 -2.30 6.38
N GLY A 50 -0.90 -2.28 6.10
CA GLY A 50 -1.87 -3.13 6.78
C GLY A 50 -2.91 -3.63 5.78
N PRO A 51 -3.29 -4.93 5.82
CA PRO A 51 -4.41 -5.41 5.03
C PRO A 51 -5.70 -4.69 5.45
N PRO A 52 -6.69 -4.49 4.55
CA PRO A 52 -7.95 -3.88 4.93
C PRO A 52 -8.58 -4.65 6.11
N CYS A 53 -8.90 -3.92 7.18
CA CYS A 53 -9.34 -4.48 8.46
C CYS A 53 -10.66 -5.25 8.37
N ARG A 54 -11.44 -5.09 7.29
CA ARG A 54 -12.76 -5.72 7.10
C ARG A 54 -12.74 -7.26 7.09
N CYS A 55 -11.58 -7.87 6.87
CA CYS A 55 -11.44 -9.34 6.84
C CYS A 55 -11.16 -9.96 8.22
N ILE A 56 -10.82 -9.14 9.24
CA ILE A 56 -10.36 -9.60 10.56
C ILE A 56 -11.32 -9.14 11.69
N HIS A 57 -12.55 -8.75 11.35
CA HIS A 57 -13.57 -8.42 12.36
C HIS A 57 -14.42 -9.68 12.68
N PRO A 58 -14.64 -10.02 13.98
CA PRO A 58 -15.40 -11.21 14.38
C PRO A 58 -16.84 -11.29 13.84
N ARG A 59 -17.42 -10.16 13.43
CA ARG A 59 -18.79 -10.07 12.89
C ARG A 59 -18.89 -10.29 11.37
N ASN A 60 -17.78 -10.51 10.67
CA ASN A 60 -17.76 -10.61 9.21
C ASN A 60 -16.90 -11.80 8.76
N SER A 61 -17.39 -13.03 8.98
CA SER A 61 -16.70 -14.30 8.71
C SER A 61 -16.59 -14.68 7.22
N ARG A 62 -16.86 -13.77 6.28
CA ARG A 62 -17.01 -14.09 4.84
C ARG A 62 -15.92 -13.59 3.90
N ALA A 63 -14.84 -12.98 4.39
CA ALA A 63 -13.87 -12.30 3.51
C ALA A 63 -12.43 -12.85 3.58
N LEU A 64 -12.21 -14.06 4.09
CA LEU A 64 -10.87 -14.69 4.10
C LEU A 64 -10.38 -15.10 2.69
N ASN A 65 -11.29 -15.21 1.71
CA ASN A 65 -10.98 -15.72 0.37
C ASN A 65 -10.71 -14.64 -0.69
N ASN A 66 -10.73 -13.35 -0.34
CA ASN A 66 -10.46 -12.30 -1.33
C ASN A 66 -8.99 -11.87 -1.26
N THR A 67 -8.26 -12.13 -2.33
CA THR A 67 -6.80 -12.13 -2.49
C THR A 67 -6.13 -10.74 -2.38
N ALA A 68 -6.77 -9.74 -1.78
CA ALA A 68 -6.31 -8.36 -1.69
C ALA A 68 -5.21 -8.12 -0.61
N HIS A 69 -4.51 -9.18 -0.18
CA HIS A 69 -3.78 -9.18 1.09
C HIS A 69 -2.32 -9.67 1.01
N LYS A 70 -1.68 -9.59 -0.16
CA LYS A 70 -0.26 -9.96 -0.29
C LYS A 70 0.64 -8.75 -0.04
N ILE A 71 1.08 -8.56 1.21
CA ILE A 71 2.28 -7.75 1.49
C ILE A 71 3.45 -8.74 1.52
N ILE A 72 4.28 -8.71 0.47
CA ILE A 72 5.53 -9.49 0.42
C ILE A 72 6.56 -8.75 1.28
N LEU A 73 6.79 -9.24 2.50
CA LEU A 73 8.00 -8.94 3.24
C LEU A 73 9.06 -9.99 2.86
N ASN A 74 9.83 -9.73 1.80
CA ASN A 74 11.10 -10.41 1.64
C ASN A 74 12.12 -9.61 2.45
N GLY A 75 12.48 -10.14 3.62
CA GLY A 75 13.63 -9.68 4.38
C GLY A 75 14.90 -9.96 3.57
N TYR A 76 15.77 -8.96 3.53
CA TYR A 76 17.20 -9.20 3.35
C TYR A 76 17.76 -9.87 4.62
#